data_AF-A0A9P6PKP0-F1
#
_entry.id   AF-A0A9P6PKP0-F1
#
_cell.length_a   1.000
_cell.length_b   1.000
_cell.length_c   1.000
_cell.angle_alpha   90.00
_cell.angle_beta   90.00
_cell.angle_gamma   90.00
#
_symmetry.space_group_name_H-M   'P 1'
#
loop_
_entity.id
_entity.type
_entity.pdbx_description
1 polymer ?
#
loop_
_entity_poly.entity_id
_entity_poly.type
_entity_poly.pdbx_seq_one_letter_code
_entity_poly.pdbx_strand_id
1 'polypeptide(L)' 'MTDLTLFCLVDGEPTSRAFPLSTPPSQTIGGLKDLLKIKKTVQFKDVDADQLTVWQVSIPVTEDEVPI' A
#
# COMPACT_ATOMS: atom_id res chain seq x y z
N MET A 1 16.02 6.15 15.26
CA MET A 1 15.74 5.74 13.87
C MET A 1 14.35 6.22 13.55
N THR A 2 14.17 6.93 12.43
CA THR A 2 12.87 7.51 12.06
C THR A 2 12.19 6.55 11.10
N ASP A 3 11.06 5.99 11.51
CA ASP A 3 10.26 5.15 10.63
C ASP A 3 9.48 6.01 9.63
N LEU A 4 9.46 5.59 8.37
CA LEU A 4 8.64 6.17 7.32
C LEU A 4 7.27 5.51 7.35
N THR A 5 6.21 6.31 7.31
CA THR A 5 4.85 5.79 7.13
C THR A 5 4.44 5.98 5.68
N LEU A 6 4.18 4.88 5.00
CA LEU A 6 3.61 4.85 3.65
C LEU A 6 2.11 4.62 3.76
N PHE A 7 1.32 5.32 2.94
CA PHE A 7 -0.08 5.00 2.74
C PHE A 7 -0.22 4.17 1.48
N CYS A 8 -0.66 2.93 1.64
CA CYS A 8 -0.76 1.96 0.56
C CYS A 8 -2.21 1.79 0.14
N LEU A 9 -2.45 1.83 -1.17
CA LEU A 9 -3.74 1.54 -1.78
C LEU A 9 -3.63 0.21 -2.54
N VAL A 10 -4.66 -0.62 -2.44
CA VAL A 10 -4.77 -1.81 -3.28
C VAL A 10 -5.46 -1.39 -4.58
N ASP A 11 -4.86 -1.77 -5.72
CA ASP A 11 -5.43 -1.47 -7.03
C ASP A 11 -6.87 -1.99 -7.13
N GLY A 12 -7.77 -1.14 -7.64
CA GLY A 12 -9.21 -1.41 -7.70
C GLY A 12 -10.00 -1.10 -6.42
N GLU A 13 -9.36 -0.73 -5.30
CA GLU A 13 -10.07 -0.25 -4.10
C GLU A 13 -10.19 1.28 -4.05
N PRO A 14 -11.24 1.82 -3.41
CA PRO A 14 -11.36 3.26 -3.20
C PRO A 14 -10.25 3.80 -2.30
N THR A 15 -9.86 5.06 -2.51
CA THR A 15 -8.82 5.76 -1.72
C THR A 15 -9.09 5.75 -0.22
N SER A 16 -10.37 5.72 0.18
CA SER A 16 -10.79 5.60 1.58
C SER A 16 -10.39 4.28 2.26
N ARG A 17 -10.01 3.24 1.50
CA ARG A 17 -9.46 1.97 1.99
C ARG A 17 -7.93 1.94 2.05
N ALA A 18 -7.27 3.05 1.73
CA ALA A 18 -5.83 3.16 1.92
C ALA A 18 -5.46 2.88 3.38
N PHE A 19 -4.32 2.22 3.59
CA PHE A 19 -3.89 1.80 4.92
C PHE A 19 -2.43 2.20 5.17
N PRO A 20 -2.07 2.51 6.43
CA PRO A 20 -0.70 2.86 6.79
C PRO A 20 0.17 1.61 6.90
N LEU A 21 1.40 1.71 6.39
CA LEU A 21 2.48 0.76 6.52
C LEU A 21 3.74 1.48 7.01
N SER A 22 4.23 1.10 8.19
CA SER A 22 5.45 1.65 8.76
C SER A 22 6.65 0.82 8.33
N THR A 23 7.72 1.49 7.91
CA THR A 23 8.93 0.84 7.38
C THR A 23 10.15 1.74 7.55
N PRO A 24 11.37 1.19 7.67
CA PRO A 24 12.59 1.97 7.58
C PRO A 24 12.70 2.68 6.22
N PRO A 25 13.26 3.91 6.15
CA PRO A 25 13.51 4.59 4.87
C PRO A 25 14.49 3.84 3.95
N SER A 26 15.36 3.01 4.50
CA SER A 26 16.32 2.18 3.77
C SER A 26 15.76 0.84 3.31
N GLN A 27 14.45 0.60 3.50
CA GLN A 27 13.81 -0.66 3.12
C GLN A 27 13.86 -0.88 1.61
N THR A 28 14.20 -2.09 1.20
CA THR A 28 14.15 -2.50 -0.21
C THR A 28 12.73 -2.74 -0.66
N ILE A 29 12.47 -2.64 -1.97
CA ILE A 29 11.16 -2.95 -2.54
C ILE A 29 10.75 -4.41 -2.27
N GLY A 30 11.68 -5.36 -2.29
CA GLY A 30 11.40 -6.76 -1.94
C GLY A 30 10.85 -6.89 -0.52
N GLY A 31 11.54 -6.32 0.47
CA GLY A 31 11.05 -6.34 1.85
C GLY A 31 9.77 -5.55 2.06
N LEU A 32 9.52 -4.50 1.26
CA LEU A 32 8.22 -3.81 1.26
C LEU A 32 7.09 -4.74 0.81
N LYS A 33 7.31 -5.57 -0.22
CA LYS A 33 6.33 -6.56 -0.67
C LYS A 33 6.05 -7.62 0.40
N ASP A 34 7.07 -8.08 1.11
CA ASP A 34 6.91 -9.01 2.23
C ASP A 34 6.05 -8.39 3.35
N LEU A 35 6.34 -7.14 3.71
CA LEU A 35 5.56 -6.38 4.69
C LEU A 35 4.10 -6.20 4.26
N LEU A 36 3.85 -5.91 2.98
CA LEU A 36 2.48 -5.80 2.43
C LEU A 36 1.71 -7.12 2.54
N LYS A 37 2.33 -8.25 2.18
CA LYS A 37 1.72 -9.58 2.30
C LYS A 37 1.40 -9.93 3.76
N ILE A 38 2.27 -9.58 4.70
CA ILE A 38 2.02 -9.76 6.14
C ILE A 38 0.88 -8.85 6.62
N LYS A 39 0.86 -7.57 6.20
CA LYS A 39 -0.16 -6.61 6.63
C LYS A 39 -1.57 -6.97 6.15
N LYS A 40 -1.67 -7.58 4.97
CA LYS A 40 -2.93 -7.91 4.29
C LYS A 40 -2.98 -9.41 3.91
N THR A 41 -2.62 -10.29 4.85
CA THR A 41 -2.47 -11.73 4.59
C THR A 41 -3.69 -12.37 3.96
N VAL A 42 -4.90 -11.99 4.34
CA VAL A 42 -6.14 -12.55 3.74
C VAL A 42 -6.30 -12.11 2.28
N GLN A 43 -6.00 -10.84 1.97
CA GLN A 43 -6.19 -10.27 0.64
C GLN A 43 -5.11 -10.74 -0.34
N PHE A 44 -3.90 -10.99 0.15
CA PHE A 44 -2.75 -11.45 -0.64
C PHE A 44 -2.36 -12.92 -0.38
N LYS A 45 -3.29 -13.74 0.15
CA LYS A 45 -2.98 -15.12 0.57
C LYS A 45 -2.47 -16.00 -0.58
N ASP A 46 -3.02 -15.80 -1.78
CA ASP A 46 -2.77 -16.63 -2.96
C ASP A 46 -1.69 -16.02 -3.89
N VAL A 47 -1.09 -14.89 -3.50
CA VAL A 47 -0.09 -14.17 -4.29
C VAL A 47 1.24 -14.17 -3.54
N ASP A 48 2.30 -14.64 -4.18
CA ASP A 48 3.64 -14.58 -3.58
C ASP A 48 4.15 -13.14 -3.50
N ALA A 49 4.92 -12.85 -2.45
CA ALA A 49 5.34 -11.49 -2.17
C ALA A 49 6.12 -10.90 -3.36
N ASP A 50 6.99 -11.68 -3.99
CA ASP A 50 7.77 -11.27 -5.17
C ASP A 50 6.88 -10.94 -6.39
N GLN A 51 5.71 -11.57 -6.50
CA GLN A 51 4.73 -11.37 -7.56
C GLN A 51 3.87 -10.11 -7.38
N LEU A 52 3.88 -9.48 -6.20
CA LEU A 52 3.18 -8.21 -6.00
C LEU A 52 3.82 -7.09 -6.85
N THR A 53 3.02 -6.41 -7.65
CA THR A 53 3.48 -5.19 -8.35
C THR A 53 3.23 -3.98 -7.45
N VAL A 54 4.28 -3.22 -7.15
CA VAL A 54 4.22 -2.02 -6.31
C VAL A 54 4.51 -0.81 -7.17
N TRP A 55 3.66 0.20 -7.08
CA TRP A 55 3.76 1.46 -7.83
C TRP A 55 3.94 2.61 -6.85
N GLN A 56 4.84 3.54 -7.19
CA GLN A 56 4.81 4.85 -6.57
C GLN A 56 3.77 5.70 -7.31
N VAL A 57 2.71 6.07 -6.61
CA VAL A 57 1.62 6.88 -7.18
C VAL A 57 1.53 8.22 -6.48
N SER A 58 1.13 9.24 -7.23
CA SER A 58 0.75 10.54 -6.70
C SER A 58 -0.74 10.73 -6.97
N ILE A 59 -1.57 10.38 -5.98
CA ILE A 59 -3.02 10.45 -6.11
C ILE A 59 -3.45 11.86 -5.68
N PRO A 60 -4.06 12.68 -6.56
CA PRO A 60 -4.62 13.96 -6.16
C PRO A 60 -5.80 13.71 -5.21
N VAL A 61 -5.85 14.46 -4.11
CA VAL A 61 -7.04 14.49 -3.25
C VAL A 61 -8.06 15.38 -3.94
N THR A 62 -8.80 14.80 -4.88
CA THR A 62 -10.04 15.40 -5.36
C THR A 62 -11.13 15.01 -4.37
N GLU A 63 -11.89 15.98 -3.86
CA GLU A 63 -13.13 15.68 -3.15
C GLU A 63 -14.01 14.85 -4.11
N ASP A 64 -14.11 13.55 -3.86
CA ASP A 64 -15.03 12.69 -4.60
C ASP A 64 -16.41 13.35 -4.52
N GLU A 65 -16.97 13.64 -5.70
CA GLU A 65 -18.21 14.38 -5.92
C GLU A 65 -19.27 14.03 -4.86
N VAL A 66 -19.65 15.01 -4.05
CA VAL A 66 -20.89 14.94 -3.26
C VAL A 66 -22.01 14.73 -4.27
N PRO A 67 -22.76 13.60 -4.24
CA PRO A 67 -23.84 13.41 -5.18
C PRO A 67 -24.89 14.50 -4.93
N ILE A 68 -25.06 15.37 -5.93
CA ILE A 68 -26.15 16.37 -6.04
C ILE A 68 -27.50 15.68 -6.17
#